data_AF-A0A947QSK3-F1
#
_entry.id   AF-A0A947QSK3-F1
#
_cell.length_a   1.000
_cell.length_b   1.000
_cell.length_c   1.000
_cell.angle_alpha   90.00
_cell.angle_beta   90.00
_cell.angle_gamma   90.00
#
_symmetry.space_group_name_H-M   'P 1'
#
loop_
_entity.id
_entity.type
_entity.pdbx_description
1 polymer ?
#
loop_
_entity_poly.entity_id
_entity_poly.type
_entity_poly.pdbx_seq_one_letter_code
_entity_poly.pdbx_strand_id
1 'polypeptide(L)'
;MDLNQKDPNVMTFMMQMIQEKHGDSVDSKFLEEEATKLYDEFGDRLVGYFEPMLTDEQKGQFDELVTQGSDQDKLLEFLVGSIDNLEQRILDTLNQFKSEYMGRSSA
;
A
#
# COMPACT_ATOMS: atom_id res chain seq x y z
N MET A 1 0.02 -5.80 16.52
CA MET A 1 -0.18 -6.87 15.52
C MET A 1 1.20 -7.27 15.01
N ASP A 2 1.45 -8.53 14.65
CA ASP A 2 2.76 -8.97 14.13
C ASP A 2 2.95 -8.46 12.70
N LEU A 3 3.85 -7.50 12.49
CA LEU A 3 4.00 -6.73 11.25
C LEU A 3 5.01 -7.31 10.23
N ASN A 4 5.37 -8.59 10.39
CA ASN A 4 5.79 -9.41 9.24
C ASN A 4 4.59 -9.91 8.42
N GLN A 5 3.36 -9.62 8.85
CA GLN A 5 2.15 -9.93 8.11
C GLN A 5 1.59 -8.67 7.46
N LYS A 6 1.59 -8.67 6.13
CA LYS A 6 0.90 -7.69 5.26
C LYS A 6 -0.54 -7.49 5.77
N ASP A 7 -1.01 -6.23 5.78
CA ASP A 7 -2.38 -5.91 6.23
C ASP A 7 -3.40 -6.84 5.53
N PRO A 8 -4.19 -7.64 6.28
CA PRO A 8 -5.07 -8.64 5.69
C PRO A 8 -6.16 -8.05 4.78
N ASN A 9 -6.62 -6.83 5.06
CA ASN A 9 -7.65 -6.17 4.26
C ASN A 9 -7.08 -5.68 2.94
N VAL A 10 -5.91 -5.05 2.96
CA VAL A 10 -5.20 -4.61 1.75
C VAL A 10 -4.81 -5.83 0.91
N MET A 11 -4.31 -6.88 1.54
CA MET A 11 -3.99 -8.14 0.85
C MET A 11 -5.22 -8.77 0.19
N THR A 12 -6.34 -8.84 0.91
CA THR A 12 -7.61 -9.35 0.36
C THR A 12 -8.06 -8.51 -0.84
N PHE A 13 -7.93 -7.19 -0.76
CA PHE A 13 -8.24 -6.28 -1.86
C PHE A 13 -7.34 -6.54 -3.08
N MET A 14 -6.02 -6.73 -2.90
CA MET A 14 -5.11 -7.06 -4.00
C MET A 14 -5.48 -8.38 -4.67
N MET A 15 -5.82 -9.41 -3.88
CA MET A 15 -6.28 -10.70 -4.42
C MET A 15 -7.58 -10.55 -5.23
N GLN A 16 -8.56 -9.79 -4.71
CA GLN A 16 -9.81 -9.51 -5.43
C GLN A 16 -9.56 -8.80 -6.77
N MET A 17 -8.63 -7.84 -6.82
CA MET A 17 -8.28 -7.17 -8.06
C MET A 17 -7.69 -8.13 -9.10
N ILE A 18 -6.82 -9.05 -8.67
CA ILE A 18 -6.22 -10.05 -9.57
C ILE A 18 -7.28 -10.99 -10.11
N GLN A 19 -8.19 -11.47 -9.25
CA GLN A 19 -9.31 -12.32 -9.65
C GLN A 19 -10.27 -11.58 -10.60
N GLU A 20 -10.58 -10.31 -10.34
CA GLU A 20 -11.41 -9.48 -11.22
C GLU A 20 -10.79 -9.32 -12.62
N LYS A 21 -9.45 -9.27 -12.70
CA LYS A 21 -8.71 -9.12 -13.97
C LYS A 21 -8.48 -10.43 -14.72
N HIS A 22 -8.13 -11.49 -14.02
CA HIS A 22 -7.69 -12.77 -14.60
C HIS A 22 -8.75 -13.88 -14.52
N GLY A 23 -9.87 -13.62 -13.84
CA GLY A 23 -10.97 -14.56 -13.59
C GLY A 23 -10.81 -15.34 -12.28
N ASP A 24 -11.90 -15.89 -11.74
CA ASP A 24 -11.88 -16.57 -10.43
C ASP A 24 -11.06 -17.88 -10.41
N SER A 25 -10.65 -18.37 -11.58
CA SER A 25 -9.91 -19.62 -11.76
C SER A 25 -8.39 -19.46 -11.76
N VAL A 26 -7.85 -18.32 -11.32
CA VAL A 26 -6.39 -18.14 -11.23
C VAL A 26 -5.80 -19.12 -10.22
N ASP A 27 -4.63 -19.66 -10.56
CA ASP A 27 -3.87 -20.53 -9.68
C ASP A 27 -3.55 -19.82 -8.35
N SER A 28 -3.71 -20.52 -7.23
CA SER A 28 -3.54 -19.94 -5.89
C SER A 28 -2.13 -19.40 -5.66
N LYS A 29 -1.11 -20.06 -6.23
CA LYS A 29 0.28 -19.61 -6.09
C LYS A 29 0.52 -18.35 -6.91
N PHE A 30 -0.01 -18.28 -8.13
CA PHE A 30 0.02 -17.05 -8.92
C PHE A 30 -0.70 -15.91 -8.19
N LEU A 31 -1.87 -16.18 -7.62
CA LEU A 31 -2.66 -15.19 -6.88
C LEU A 31 -1.89 -14.62 -5.69
N GLU A 32 -1.25 -15.46 -4.89
CA GLU A 32 -0.45 -15.04 -3.73
C GLU A 32 0.82 -14.26 -4.13
N GLU A 33 1.53 -14.74 -5.16
CA GLU A 33 2.74 -14.08 -5.67
C GLU A 33 2.42 -12.71 -6.26
N GLU A 34 1.38 -12.62 -7.08
CA GLU A 34 0.98 -11.38 -7.71
C GLU A 34 0.38 -10.40 -6.69
N ALA A 35 -0.43 -10.89 -5.73
CA ALA A 35 -0.96 -10.04 -4.66
C ALA A 35 0.16 -9.49 -3.78
N THR A 36 1.21 -10.28 -3.55
CA THR A 36 2.41 -9.83 -2.87
C THR A 36 3.10 -8.70 -3.61
N LYS A 37 3.31 -8.83 -4.93
CA LYS A 37 3.90 -7.75 -5.73
C LYS A 37 3.03 -6.49 -5.73
N LEU A 38 1.71 -6.64 -5.86
CA LEU A 38 0.79 -5.49 -5.83
C LEU A 38 0.79 -4.79 -4.48
N TYR A 39 0.88 -5.54 -3.38
CA TYR A 39 1.03 -4.97 -2.05
C TYR A 39 2.31 -4.14 -1.91
N ASP A 40 3.43 -4.68 -2.41
CA ASP A 40 4.73 -4.01 -2.34
C ASP A 40 4.75 -2.76 -3.26
N GLU A 41 4.26 -2.87 -4.51
CA GLU A 41 4.09 -1.74 -5.44
C GLU A 41 3.19 -0.64 -4.86
N PHE A 42 2.13 -1.03 -4.15
CA PHE A 42 1.23 -0.09 -3.50
C PHE A 42 1.91 0.62 -2.33
N GLY A 43 2.66 -0.10 -1.50
CA GLY A 43 3.46 0.47 -0.41
C GLY A 43 4.46 1.52 -0.91
N ASP A 44 5.21 1.20 -1.96
CA ASP A 44 6.17 2.12 -2.58
C ASP A 44 5.49 3.40 -3.10
N ARG A 45 4.29 3.27 -3.67
CA ARG A 45 3.49 4.41 -4.12
C ARG A 45 3.00 5.28 -2.98
N LEU A 46 2.57 4.69 -1.86
CA LEU A 46 2.16 5.48 -0.70
C LEU A 46 3.32 6.32 -0.18
N VAL A 47 4.52 5.73 -0.08
CA VAL A 47 5.72 6.46 0.32
C VAL A 47 6.00 7.59 -0.68
N GLY A 48 6.10 7.28 -1.98
CA GLY A 48 6.39 8.31 -2.99
C GLY A 48 5.31 9.40 -3.12
N TYR A 49 4.06 9.09 -2.79
CA TYR A 49 2.94 10.04 -2.86
C TYR A 49 2.84 10.91 -1.61
N PHE A 50 3.11 10.36 -0.42
CA PHE A 50 2.96 11.08 0.85
C PHE A 50 4.23 11.71 1.39
N GLU A 51 5.41 11.18 1.06
CA GLU A 51 6.69 11.77 1.44
C GLU A 51 6.83 13.25 1.02
N PRO A 52 6.38 13.69 -0.19
CA PRO A 52 6.40 15.10 -0.57
C PRO A 52 5.39 15.98 0.18
N MET A 53 4.41 15.37 0.87
CA MET A 53 3.39 16.09 1.65
C MET A 53 3.85 16.35 3.09
N LEU A 54 4.92 15.70 3.54
CA LEU A 54 5.54 15.94 4.83
C LEU A 54 6.39 17.22 4.78
N THR A 55 6.41 17.98 5.87
CA THR A 55 7.41 19.03 6.06
C THR A 55 8.80 18.42 6.26
N ASP A 56 9.87 19.19 6.06
CA ASP A 56 11.24 18.72 6.30
C ASP A 56 11.44 18.19 7.73
N GLU A 57 10.74 18.79 8.71
CA GLU A 57 10.76 18.34 10.10
C GLU A 57 10.03 17.01 10.29
N GLN A 58 8.84 16.85 9.70
CA GLN A 58 8.07 15.60 9.75
C GLN A 58 8.77 14.47 9.01
N LYS A 59 9.46 14.78 7.91
CA LYS A 59 10.26 13.83 7.15
C LYS A 59 11.43 13.30 7.97
N GLY A 60 12.15 14.18 8.69
CA GLY A 60 13.21 13.76 9.60
C GLY A 60 12.70 12.83 10.71
N GLN A 61 11.53 13.13 11.28
CA GLN A 61 10.89 12.26 12.29
C GLN A 61 10.44 10.93 11.71
N PHE A 62 9.91 10.92 10.48
CA PHE A 62 9.54 9.70 9.78
C PHE A 62 10.76 8.83 9.49
N ASP A 63 11.85 9.41 8.97
CA ASP A 63 13.11 8.71 8.69
C ASP A 63 13.73 8.11 9.96
N GLU A 64 13.66 8.83 11.10
CA GLU A 64 14.06 8.32 12.41
C GLU A 64 13.20 7.13 12.86
N LEU A 65 11.88 7.20 12.68
CA LEU A 65 10.98 6.08 12.99
C LEU A 65 11.30 4.85 12.15
N VAL A 66 11.59 5.03 10.85
CA VAL A 66 12.01 3.96 9.93
C VAL A 66 13.35 3.36 10.35
N THR A 67 14.37 4.19 10.64
CA THR A 67 15.70 3.71 11.06
C THR A 67 15.71 3.05 12.43
N GLN A 68 14.80 3.42 13.33
CA GLN A 68 14.62 2.77 14.63
C GLN A 68 13.91 1.42 14.53
N GLY A 69 13.47 1.01 13.33
CA GLY A 69 12.67 -0.20 13.14
C GLY A 69 11.33 -0.09 13.84
N SER A 70 10.74 1.11 13.90
CA SER A 70 9.40 1.30 14.45
C SER A 70 8.41 0.46 13.66
N ASP A 71 7.46 -0.14 14.38
CA ASP A 71 6.37 -0.89 13.76
C ASP A 71 5.61 -0.02 12.76
N GLN A 72 5.23 -0.63 11.64
CA GLN A 72 4.48 -0.02 10.54
C GLN A 72 3.20 0.69 11.02
N ASP A 73 2.56 0.19 12.09
CA ASP A 73 1.42 0.84 12.76
C ASP A 73 1.79 2.25 13.24
N LYS A 74 2.97 2.43 13.83
CA LYS A 74 3.43 3.75 14.31
C LYS A 74 3.81 4.68 13.17
N LEU A 75 4.35 4.13 12.08
CA LEU A 75 4.63 4.90 10.87
C LEU A 75 3.32 5.38 10.22
N LEU A 76 2.30 4.51 10.14
CA LEU A 76 0.97 4.85 9.67
C LEU A 76 0.27 5.86 10.58
N GLU A 77 0.29 5.66 11.91
CA GLU A 77 -0.25 6.64 12.87
C GLU A 77 0.44 8.00 12.74
N PHE A 78 1.76 8.02 12.55
CA PHE A 78 2.51 9.25 12.32
C PHE A 78 2.05 9.96 11.05
N LEU A 79 1.89 9.22 9.95
CA LEU A 79 1.39 9.77 8.70
C LEU A 79 -0.05 10.29 8.86
N VAL A 80 -0.92 9.55 9.55
CA VAL A 80 -2.32 9.95 9.81
C VAL A 80 -2.38 11.24 10.62
N GLY A 81 -1.50 11.41 11.60
CA GLY A 81 -1.40 12.63 12.40
C GLY A 81 -0.72 13.80 11.67
N SER A 82 0.05 13.53 10.62
CA SER A 82 0.86 14.52 9.90
C SER A 82 0.21 15.04 8.62
N ILE A 83 -0.70 14.26 8.01
CA ILE A 83 -1.30 14.56 6.71
C ILE A 83 -2.83 14.64 6.84
N ASP A 84 -3.37 15.82 6.52
CA ASP A 84 -4.83 16.02 6.52
C ASP A 84 -5.52 15.13 5.48
N ASN A 85 -6.61 14.49 5.92
CA ASN A 85 -7.43 13.57 5.13
C ASN A 85 -6.64 12.38 4.57
N LEU A 86 -5.61 11.90 5.29
CA LEU A 86 -4.77 10.80 4.81
C LEU A 86 -5.58 9.56 4.44
N GLU A 87 -6.54 9.14 5.27
CA GLU A 87 -7.37 7.95 5.00
C GLU A 87 -8.10 8.05 3.65
N GLN A 88 -8.69 9.21 3.37
CA GLN A 88 -9.35 9.46 2.09
C GLN A 88 -8.35 9.49 0.94
N ARG A 89 -7.15 10.06 1.14
CA ARG A 89 -6.09 10.06 0.14
C ARG A 89 -5.54 8.65 -0.13
N ILE A 90 -5.42 7.80 0.89
CA ILE A 90 -5.03 6.39 0.75
C ILE A 90 -6.07 5.66 -0.11
N LEU A 91 -7.36 5.89 0.14
CA LEU A 91 -8.45 5.32 -0.67
C LEU A 91 -8.39 5.82 -2.12
N ASP A 92 -8.11 7.10 -2.35
CA ASP A 92 -7.93 7.65 -3.69
C ASP A 92 -6.73 7.02 -4.41
N THR A 93 -5.61 6.86 -3.72
CA THR A 93 -4.42 6.17 -4.24
C THR A 93 -4.72 4.69 -4.54
N LEU A 94 -5.49 3.99 -3.69
CA LEU A 94 -5.96 2.62 -3.93
C LEU A 94 -6.84 2.53 -5.19
N ASN A 95 -7.78 3.45 -5.36
CA ASN A 95 -8.67 3.49 -6.52
C ASN A 95 -7.90 3.77 -7.82
N GLN A 96 -6.93 4.68 -7.76
CA GLN A 96 -6.04 4.96 -8.89
C GLN A 96 -5.17 3.74 -9.20
N PHE A 97 -4.58 3.11 -8.18
CA PHE A 97 -3.80 1.88 -8.32
C PHE A 97 -4.62 0.77 -8.98
N LYS A 98 -5.86 0.55 -8.52
CA LYS A 98 -6.80 -0.39 -9.14
C LYS A 98 -7.05 -0.06 -10.60
N SER A 99 -7.37 1.19 -10.92
CA SER A 99 -7.68 1.61 -12.29
C SER A 99 -6.49 1.40 -13.23
N GLU A 100 -5.27 1.70 -12.76
CA GLU A 100 -4.05 1.46 -13.52
C GLU A 100 -3.77 -0.03 -13.71
N TYR A 101 -3.92 -0.83 -12.65
CA TYR A 101 -3.75 -2.28 -12.74
C TYR A 101 -4.74 -2.92 -13.72
N MET A 102 -6.03 -2.52 -13.67
CA MET A 102 -7.05 -3.01 -14.61
C MET A 102 -6.81 -2.51 -16.04
N GLY A 103 -6.24 -1.31 -16.19
CA GLY A 103 -5.88 -0.71 -17.48
C GLY A 103 -4.59 -1.26 -18.11
N ARG A 104 -3.70 -1.90 -17.33
CA ARG A 104 -2.55 -2.63 -17.86
C ARG A 104 -3.10 -3.78 -18.72
N SER A 105 -3.05 -3.64 -20.05
CA SER A 105 -3.41 -4.74 -20.95
C SER A 105 -2.63 -5.99 -20.56
N SER A 106 -3.34 -7.10 -20.38
CA SER A 106 -2.75 -8.43 -20.29
C SER A 106 -2.08 -8.71 -21.64
N ALA A 107 -0.80 -8.34 -21.77
CA ALA A 107 -0.01 -8.64 -22.96
C ALA A 107 0.22 -10.15 -23.09
#